data_AF-A0A3P1BMU5-F1
#
_entry.id   AF-A0A3P1BMU5-F1
#
_cell.length_a   1.000
_cell.length_b   1.000
_cell.length_c   1.000
_cell.angle_alpha   90.00
_cell.angle_beta   90.00
_cell.angle_gamma   90.00
#
_symmetry.space_group_name_H-M   'P 1'
#
loop_
_entity.id
_entity.type
_entity.pdbx_description
1 polymer ?
#
loop_
_entity_poly.entity_id
_entity_poly.type
_entity_poly.pdbx_seq_one_letter_code
_entity_poly.pdbx_strand_id
1 'polypeptide(L)'
;MKQLVLFCLILITVLSCKQLDQDPVTADPLYRKWKLIETKSRTGDWETASYQSVIEFRPNGRILNHTNGRPCCSPVQVDRQLNTLKVTQIYACPEALCVKLSAYQIVSLTANELILDSVYEYTNLNGHVSMKYILMN
;
A
#
# COMPACT_ATOMS: atom_id res chain seq x y z
N MET A 1 -30.03 42.83 12.89
CA MET A 1 -29.70 42.11 11.62
C MET A 1 -28.21 42.13 11.25
N LYS A 2 -27.41 43.13 11.63
CA LYS A 2 -25.95 43.17 11.32
C LYS A 2 -25.10 42.13 12.09
N GLN A 3 -25.50 41.70 13.29
CA GLN A 3 -24.72 40.74 14.08
C GLN A 3 -24.84 39.28 13.59
N LEU A 4 -25.95 38.91 12.95
CA LEU A 4 -26.14 37.57 12.39
C LEU A 4 -25.24 37.31 11.17
N VAL A 5 -24.94 38.35 10.39
CA VAL A 5 -24.05 38.26 9.22
C VAL A 5 -22.60 38.03 9.66
N LEU A 6 -22.17 38.66 10.76
CA LEU A 6 -20.83 38.45 11.31
C LEU A 6 -20.63 37.02 11.82
N PHE A 7 -21.66 36.44 12.46
CA PHE A 7 -21.60 35.07 12.97
C PHE A 7 -21.52 34.04 11.83
N CYS A 8 -22.24 34.25 10.72
CA CYS A 8 -22.17 33.37 9.55
C CYS A 8 -20.79 33.39 8.88
N LEU A 9 -20.16 34.57 8.80
CA LEU A 9 -18.83 34.72 8.20
C LEU A 9 -17.73 34.00 8.99
N ILE A 10 -17.81 34.01 10.33
CA ILE A 10 -16.86 33.30 11.20
C ILE A 10 -17.06 31.78 11.10
N LEU A 11 -18.30 31.30 10.95
CA LEU A 11 -18.59 29.87 10.81
C LEU A 11 -17.98 29.28 9.53
N ILE A 12 -17.97 30.04 8.43
CA ILE A 12 -17.47 29.58 7.13
C ILE A 12 -15.93 29.47 7.14
N THR A 13 -15.22 30.27 7.93
CA THR A 13 -13.76 30.20 8.00
C THR A 13 -13.23 28.99 8.77
N VAL A 14 -14.01 28.44 9.72
CA VAL A 14 -13.58 27.25 10.50
C VAL A 14 -13.77 25.93 9.73
N LEU A 15 -14.70 25.90 8.76
CA LEU A 15 -14.88 24.75 7.87
C LEU A 15 -13.83 24.65 6.75
N SER A 16 -12.99 25.67 6.59
CA SER A 16 -11.89 25.69 5.62
C SER A 16 -10.55 25.23 6.23
N CYS A 17 -10.61 24.49 7.35
CA CYS A 17 -9.49 23.65 7.77
C CYS A 17 -9.32 22.53 6.73
N LYS A 18 -8.47 22.79 5.74
CA LYS A 18 -7.93 21.77 4.83
C LYS A 18 -7.45 20.59 5.68
N GLN A 19 -8.19 19.48 5.63
CA GLN A 19 -7.72 18.17 6.06
C GLN A 19 -6.55 17.80 5.15
N LEU A 20 -5.36 18.25 5.56
CA LEU A 20 -4.11 17.93 4.91
C LEU A 20 -3.75 16.50 5.32
N ASP A 21 -4.13 15.52 4.50
CA ASP A 21 -3.55 14.17 4.41
C ASP A 21 -3.33 13.38 5.73
N GLN A 22 -4.01 13.72 6.82
CA GLN A 22 -4.01 12.93 8.03
C GLN A 22 -5.09 11.87 7.92
N ASP A 23 -4.67 10.71 7.40
CA ASP A 23 -5.48 9.50 7.49
C ASP A 23 -5.83 9.25 8.97
N PRO A 24 -7.06 8.79 9.28
CA PRO A 24 -7.46 8.50 10.65
C PRO A 24 -6.50 7.48 11.27
N VAL A 25 -6.15 7.67 12.55
CA VAL A 25 -5.31 6.70 13.28
C VAL A 25 -6.07 5.39 13.38
N THR A 26 -5.61 4.38 12.65
CA THR A 26 -6.17 3.02 12.69
C THR A 26 -5.28 2.11 13.51
N ALA A 27 -5.92 1.26 14.34
CA ALA A 27 -5.23 0.24 15.13
C ALA A 27 -4.71 -0.94 14.28
N ASP A 28 -5.09 -1.02 13.01
CA ASP A 28 -4.69 -2.11 12.15
C ASP A 28 -3.19 -2.06 11.83
N PRO A 29 -2.43 -3.14 12.13
CA PRO A 29 -0.98 -3.16 11.95
C PRO A 29 -0.51 -2.92 10.51
N LEU A 30 -1.36 -3.19 9.50
CA LEU A 30 -0.97 -3.04 8.09
C LEU A 30 -0.54 -1.61 7.75
N TYR A 31 -1.17 -0.61 8.36
CA TYR A 31 -1.00 0.80 7.96
C TYR A 31 0.25 1.43 8.58
N ARG A 32 1.39 0.88 8.18
CA ARG A 32 2.75 1.22 8.65
C ARG A 32 3.73 1.14 7.49
N LYS A 33 4.99 1.50 7.77
CA LYS A 33 6.11 1.31 6.85
C LYS A 33 6.69 -0.09 7.00
N TRP A 34 6.86 -0.77 5.88
CA TRP A 34 7.29 -2.15 5.79
C TRP A 34 8.51 -2.25 4.88
N LYS A 35 9.60 -2.82 5.41
CA LYS A 35 10.84 -3.04 4.66
C LYS A 35 10.90 -4.49 4.20
N LEU A 36 11.02 -4.70 2.89
CA LEU A 36 11.21 -6.01 2.28
C LEU A 36 12.55 -6.59 2.73
N ILE A 37 12.53 -7.83 3.21
CA ILE A 37 13.74 -8.55 3.66
C ILE A 37 13.96 -9.87 2.92
N GLU A 38 12.89 -10.57 2.57
CA GLU A 38 12.98 -11.86 1.89
C GLU A 38 11.91 -11.99 0.81
N THR A 39 12.23 -12.75 -0.22
CA THR A 39 11.31 -13.17 -1.27
C THR A 39 11.38 -14.68 -1.44
N LYS A 40 10.27 -15.29 -1.81
CA LYS A 40 10.20 -16.73 -2.07
C LYS A 40 9.42 -16.96 -3.35
N SER A 41 10.00 -17.73 -4.28
CA SER A 41 9.26 -18.23 -5.45
C SER A 41 8.38 -19.41 -5.05
N ARG A 42 7.38 -19.74 -5.87
CA ARG A 42 6.37 -20.79 -5.60
C ARG A 42 6.92 -22.08 -4.99
N THR A 43 8.05 -22.56 -5.49
CA THR A 43 8.67 -23.85 -5.10
C THR A 43 10.05 -23.68 -4.48
N GLY A 44 10.56 -22.45 -4.38
CA GLY A 44 11.87 -22.18 -3.82
C GLY A 44 11.85 -22.03 -2.30
N ASP A 45 13.02 -21.84 -1.72
CA ASP A 45 13.17 -21.42 -0.33
C ASP A 45 13.02 -19.89 -0.21
N TRP A 46 12.97 -19.41 1.03
CA TRP A 46 13.09 -17.97 1.28
C TRP A 46 14.52 -17.53 0.98
N GLU A 47 14.64 -16.47 0.19
CA GLU A 47 15.91 -15.86 -0.17
C GLU A 47 15.91 -14.40 0.26
N THR A 48 17.07 -13.89 0.70
CA THR A 48 17.26 -12.47 0.98
C THR A 48 16.86 -11.66 -0.26
N ALA A 49 16.04 -10.62 -0.07
CA ALA A 49 15.60 -9.78 -1.16
C ALA A 49 16.80 -9.12 -1.87
N SER A 50 16.87 -9.27 -3.19
CA SER A 50 17.96 -8.74 -4.01
C SER A 50 17.98 -7.21 -4.13
N TYR A 51 16.92 -6.55 -3.68
CA TYR A 51 16.79 -5.10 -3.66
C TYR A 51 16.11 -4.64 -2.37
N GLN A 52 16.42 -3.41 -1.95
CA GLN A 52 15.76 -2.80 -0.80
C GLN A 52 14.47 -2.12 -1.22
N SER A 53 13.34 -2.58 -0.69
CA SER A 53 12.03 -1.96 -0.90
C SER A 53 11.42 -1.54 0.42
N VAL A 54 10.99 -0.29 0.53
CA VAL A 54 10.19 0.20 1.66
C VAL A 54 8.85 0.68 1.13
N ILE A 55 7.78 0.06 1.61
CA ILE A 55 6.41 0.40 1.23
C ILE A 55 5.62 0.84 2.45
N GLU A 56 4.66 1.73 2.25
CA GLU A 56 3.73 2.18 3.27
C GLU A 56 2.31 2.04 2.77
N PHE A 57 1.52 1.23 3.46
CA PHE A 57 0.09 1.13 3.19
C PHE A 57 -0.64 2.22 3.97
N ARG A 58 -1.46 3.01 3.28
CA ARG A 58 -2.27 4.06 3.89
C ARG A 58 -3.72 3.58 4.06
N PRO A 59 -4.44 4.06 5.09
CA PRO A 59 -5.85 3.69 5.32
C PRO A 59 -6.79 4.00 4.15
N ASN A 60 -6.47 5.04 3.37
CA ASN A 60 -7.18 5.39 2.15
C ASN A 60 -6.87 4.47 0.95
N GLY A 61 -6.10 3.39 1.15
CA GLY A 61 -5.73 2.42 0.12
C GLY A 61 -4.50 2.78 -0.71
N ARG A 62 -3.92 3.98 -0.54
CA ARG A 62 -2.69 4.36 -1.27
C ARG A 62 -1.50 3.56 -0.78
N ILE A 63 -0.60 3.24 -1.70
CA ILE A 63 0.71 2.66 -1.40
C ILE A 63 1.78 3.72 -1.71
N LEU A 64 2.53 4.11 -0.68
CA LEU A 64 3.71 4.94 -0.85
C LEU A 64 4.94 4.02 -0.96
N ASN A 65 5.81 4.30 -1.92
CA ASN A 65 7.08 3.59 -2.06
C ASN A 65 8.18 4.59 -1.73
N HIS A 66 8.98 4.26 -0.72
CA HIS A 66 10.04 5.11 -0.17
C HIS A 66 11.42 4.75 -0.72
N THR A 67 11.51 3.75 -1.60
CA THR A 67 12.74 3.44 -2.34
C THR A 67 12.90 4.43 -3.50
N ASN A 68 14.16 4.82 -3.77
CA ASN A 68 14.51 5.66 -4.92
C ASN A 68 14.06 5.01 -6.22
N GLY A 69 13.13 5.65 -6.93
CA GLY A 69 12.52 5.12 -8.14
C GLY A 69 11.42 4.13 -7.84
N ARG A 70 10.21 4.41 -8.33
CA ARG A 70 9.08 3.48 -8.22
C ARG A 70 9.24 2.39 -9.28
N PRO A 71 9.25 1.09 -8.92
CA PRO A 71 9.31 0.02 -9.90
C PRO A 71 8.14 0.11 -10.88
N CYS A 72 8.40 -0.09 -12.17
CA CYS A 72 7.34 -0.22 -13.15
C CYS A 72 6.38 -1.34 -12.77
N CYS A 73 5.10 -1.16 -13.07
CA CYS A 73 4.03 -2.12 -12.79
C CYS A 73 3.77 -2.37 -11.30
N SER A 74 4.37 -1.59 -10.39
CA SER A 74 4.10 -1.72 -8.95
C SER A 74 2.70 -1.21 -8.61
N PRO A 75 1.98 -1.86 -7.70
CA PRO A 75 0.72 -1.34 -7.16
C PRO A 75 0.91 0.02 -6.48
N VAL A 76 -0.05 0.91 -6.71
CA VAL A 76 -0.10 2.25 -6.08
C VAL A 76 -1.38 2.49 -5.30
N GLN A 77 -2.41 1.70 -5.57
CA GLN A 77 -3.69 1.73 -4.87
C GLN A 77 -4.17 0.30 -4.67
N VAL A 78 -4.63 0.01 -3.46
CA VAL A 78 -5.31 -1.23 -3.09
C VAL A 78 -6.64 -0.94 -2.40
N ASP A 79 -7.55 -1.88 -2.51
CA ASP A 79 -8.75 -1.98 -1.70
C ASP A 79 -8.58 -3.15 -0.72
N ARG A 80 -8.78 -2.89 0.57
CA ARG A 80 -8.57 -3.91 1.61
C ARG A 80 -9.86 -4.67 1.88
N GLN A 81 -9.79 -5.98 1.69
CA GLN A 81 -10.89 -6.91 1.87
C GLN A 81 -10.43 -8.03 2.83
N LEU A 82 -10.58 -7.79 4.13
CA LEU A 82 -10.07 -8.68 5.20
C LEU A 82 -8.55 -8.93 5.03
N ASN A 83 -8.21 -10.14 4.60
CA ASN A 83 -6.89 -10.67 4.35
C ASN A 83 -6.47 -10.57 2.87
N THR A 84 -7.25 -9.92 2.02
CA THR A 84 -6.90 -9.64 0.62
C THR A 84 -6.68 -8.13 0.42
N LEU A 85 -5.62 -7.76 -0.30
CA LEU A 85 -5.38 -6.41 -0.79
C LEU A 85 -5.59 -6.43 -2.30
N LYS A 86 -6.79 -6.09 -2.76
CA LYS A 86 -7.13 -6.06 -4.18
C LYS A 86 -6.41 -4.88 -4.82
N VAL A 87 -5.60 -5.11 -5.84
CA VAL A 87 -4.93 -4.05 -6.58
C VAL A 87 -5.96 -3.34 -7.46
N THR A 88 -6.11 -2.04 -7.27
CA THR A 88 -7.05 -1.21 -8.04
C THR A 88 -6.34 -0.25 -8.98
N GLN A 89 -5.07 0.05 -8.71
CA GLN A 89 -4.24 0.87 -9.59
C GLN A 89 -2.77 0.47 -9.50
N ILE A 90 -2.08 0.52 -10.64
CA ILE A 90 -0.65 0.30 -10.77
C ILE A 90 0.04 1.56 -11.31
N TYR A 91 1.34 1.66 -11.07
CA TYR A 91 2.21 2.62 -11.74
C TYR A 91 2.58 2.07 -13.12
N ALA A 92 2.00 2.67 -14.17
CA ALA A 92 2.30 2.31 -15.54
C ALA A 92 3.55 3.06 -16.04
N CYS A 93 4.39 2.34 -16.77
CA CYS A 93 5.53 2.91 -17.50
C CYS A 93 5.27 2.76 -18.99
N PRO A 94 5.63 3.74 -19.85
CA PRO A 94 5.30 3.71 -21.28
C PRO A 94 5.84 2.48 -22.03
N GLU A 95 6.96 1.91 -21.60
CA GLU A 95 7.70 0.88 -22.34
C GLU A 95 7.61 -0.53 -21.72
N ALA A 96 6.94 -0.70 -20.59
CA ALA A 96 6.92 -1.96 -19.85
C ALA A 96 5.65 -2.77 -20.10
N LEU A 97 5.79 -4.04 -20.53
CA LEU A 97 4.70 -5.01 -20.52
C LEU A 97 4.49 -5.53 -19.10
N CYS A 98 3.47 -5.00 -18.42
CA CYS A 98 3.15 -5.38 -17.05
C CYS A 98 2.40 -6.70 -16.97
N VAL A 99 2.90 -7.63 -16.16
CA VAL A 99 2.08 -8.74 -15.68
C VAL A 99 1.03 -8.19 -14.72
N LYS A 100 -0.24 -8.51 -14.97
CA LYS A 100 -1.35 -7.98 -14.18
C LYS A 100 -1.44 -8.71 -12.83
N LEU A 101 -0.88 -8.06 -11.81
CA LEU A 101 -1.09 -8.41 -10.42
C LEU A 101 -2.50 -7.96 -9.99
N SER A 102 -3.36 -8.92 -9.65
CA SER A 102 -4.74 -8.63 -9.23
C SER A 102 -4.87 -8.32 -7.75
N ALA A 103 -4.06 -8.97 -6.91
CA ALA A 103 -4.17 -8.82 -5.47
C ALA A 103 -2.89 -9.26 -4.75
N TYR A 104 -2.78 -8.87 -3.48
CA TYR A 104 -1.96 -9.57 -2.50
C TYR A 104 -2.86 -10.32 -1.52
N GLN A 105 -2.49 -11.55 -1.22
CA GLN A 105 -3.05 -12.29 -0.10
C GLN A 105 -2.16 -12.06 1.13
N ILE A 106 -2.73 -11.56 2.22
CA ILE A 106 -2.05 -11.46 3.52
C ILE A 106 -1.99 -12.86 4.10
N VAL A 107 -0.78 -13.39 4.19
CA VAL A 107 -0.48 -14.69 4.80
C VAL A 107 -0.21 -14.54 6.29
N SER A 108 0.54 -13.50 6.68
CA SER A 108 0.85 -13.15 8.06
C SER A 108 0.83 -11.63 8.22
N LEU A 109 0.22 -11.14 9.28
CA LEU A 109 0.26 -9.74 9.68
C LEU A 109 0.34 -9.66 11.21
N THR A 110 1.49 -9.24 11.71
CA THR A 110 1.76 -9.03 13.14
C THR A 110 2.22 -7.60 13.39
N ALA A 111 2.61 -7.29 14.62
CA ALA A 111 3.19 -5.98 14.94
C ALA A 111 4.50 -5.69 14.20
N ASN A 112 5.28 -6.74 13.85
CA ASN A 112 6.65 -6.60 13.33
C ASN A 112 6.89 -7.32 12.01
N GLU A 113 5.96 -8.14 11.54
CA GLU A 113 6.09 -8.94 10.32
C GLU A 113 4.84 -8.82 9.44
N LEU A 114 5.07 -8.71 8.14
CA LEU A 114 4.05 -8.80 7.10
C LEU A 114 4.53 -9.79 6.03
N ILE A 115 3.69 -10.79 5.71
CA ILE A 115 3.93 -11.70 4.59
C ILE A 115 2.78 -11.58 3.60
N LEU A 116 3.13 -11.30 2.34
CA LEU A 116 2.20 -11.14 1.23
C LEU A 116 2.49 -12.17 0.15
N ASP A 117 1.45 -12.86 -0.31
CA ASP A 117 1.51 -13.67 -1.53
C ASP A 117 0.92 -12.88 -2.70
N SER A 118 1.65 -12.85 -3.81
CA SER A 118 1.19 -12.20 -5.04
C SER A 118 0.18 -13.09 -5.77
N VAL A 119 -0.96 -12.50 -6.15
CA VAL A 119 -2.01 -13.15 -6.94
C VAL A 119 -2.10 -12.46 -8.30
N TYR A 120 -1.83 -13.20 -9.36
CA TYR A 120 -1.87 -12.72 -10.75
C TYR A 120 -3.10 -13.28 -11.47
N GLU A 121 -3.64 -12.52 -12.44
CA GLU A 121 -4.86 -12.94 -13.18
C GLU A 121 -4.64 -14.14 -14.10
N TYR A 122 -3.40 -14.45 -14.48
CA TYR A 122 -3.06 -15.55 -15.38
C TYR A 122 -2.17 -16.58 -14.65
N THR A 123 -2.75 -17.72 -14.31
CA THR A 123 -2.19 -18.78 -13.45
C THR A 123 -1.00 -19.56 -14.02
N ASN A 124 -0.59 -19.27 -15.25
CA ASN A 124 0.48 -20.01 -15.94
C ASN A 124 1.85 -19.34 -15.85
N LEU A 125 1.93 -18.17 -15.21
CA LEU A 125 3.19 -17.56 -14.87
C LEU A 125 3.67 -18.17 -13.56
N ASN A 126 4.81 -18.87 -13.59
CA ASN A 126 5.50 -19.44 -12.42
C ASN A 126 5.95 -18.38 -11.38
N GLY A 127 5.46 -17.15 -11.47
CA GLY A 127 5.85 -16.01 -10.65
C GLY A 127 4.98 -15.80 -9.41
N HIS A 128 4.43 -16.84 -8.78
CA HIS A 128 3.96 -16.66 -7.40
C HIS A 128 5.16 -16.28 -6.54
N VAL A 129 5.20 -15.01 -6.13
CA VAL A 129 6.22 -14.47 -5.24
C VAL A 129 5.55 -14.15 -3.91
N SER A 130 5.99 -14.84 -2.87
CA SER A 130 5.77 -14.46 -1.50
C SER A 130 6.83 -13.44 -1.10
N MET A 131 6.41 -12.40 -0.38
CA MET A 131 7.29 -11.33 0.06
C MET A 131 7.15 -11.17 1.57
N LYS A 132 8.27 -11.21 2.28
CA LYS A 132 8.32 -10.96 3.72
C LYS A 132 8.90 -9.59 4.00
N TYR A 133 8.20 -8.85 4.83
CA TYR A 133 8.57 -7.53 5.28
C TYR A 133 8.68 -7.49 6.80
N ILE A 134 9.54 -6.60 7.29
CA ILE A 134 9.62 -6.23 8.70
C ILE A 134 9.15 -4.79 8.89
N LEU A 135 8.65 -4.49 10.08
CA LEU A 135 8.31 -3.11 10.46
C LEU A 135 9.55 -2.20 10.37
N MET A 136 9.38 -1.05 9.75
CA MET A 136 10.39 0.02 9.74
C MET A 136 9.98 1.11 10.73
N ASN A 137 10.87 1.37 11.69
CA ASN A 137 10.72 2.43 12.69
C ASN A 137 10.92 3.82 12.08
#